data_AF-A0A8C5S3G9-F1
#
_entry.id   AF-A0A8C5S3G9-F1
#
_cell.length_a   1.000
_cell.length_b   1.000
_cell.length_c   1.000
_cell.angle_alpha   90.00
_cell.angle_beta   90.00
_cell.angle_gamma   90.00
#
_symmetry.space_group_name_H-M   'P 1'
#
loop_
_entity.id
_entity.type
_entity.pdbx_description
1 polymer ?
#
loop_
_entity_poly.entity_id
_entity_poly.type
_entity_poly.pdbx_seq_one_letter_code
_entity_poly.pdbx_strand_id
1 'polypeptide(L)'
;MSQWNQVQQLEPCFLEQIDQIYDDIFPMEIRHLLAQWIESQDWESAYSNESTAVMLLHNLFIKLDEHLERVSQEKNLLLIHNLKKVRKILQAKYQSNPLHIALVISNCLREERRILASASMPVQGPLEKSLQNYLGSERQRKIELKGSEIKNSTQLTEQDVKYLEDLQEEFDFRFKTVCNIEQNDKNSPVMKQEMLMLQEMLNTIDYKRKEVLSKMAQILREVDALVNNVLLEELLDWKRRQQIACIGGPLHSGLDQLQNW
;
A
#
# COMPACT_ATOMS: atom_id res chain seq x y z
N MET A 1 -19.58 0.90 -26.04
CA MET A 1 -18.73 0.36 -24.96
C MET A 1 -19.48 0.61 -23.67
N SER A 2 -19.65 -0.38 -22.78
CA SER A 2 -20.37 -0.17 -21.51
C SER A 2 -19.62 0.81 -20.60
N GLN A 3 -20.36 1.49 -19.73
CA GLN A 3 -19.81 2.29 -18.63
C GLN A 3 -18.87 1.42 -17.78
N TRP A 4 -19.25 0.16 -17.51
CA TRP A 4 -18.40 -0.76 -16.76
C TRP A 4 -17.05 -1.04 -17.44
N ASN A 5 -17.04 -1.17 -18.77
CA ASN A 5 -15.77 -1.36 -19.48
C ASN A 5 -14.86 -0.15 -19.35
N GLN A 6 -15.40 1.07 -19.28
CA GLN A 6 -14.62 2.27 -19.03
C GLN A 6 -14.07 2.28 -17.60
N VAL A 7 -14.89 1.90 -16.62
CA VAL A 7 -14.48 1.76 -15.21
C VAL A 7 -13.31 0.79 -15.08
N GLN A 8 -13.36 -0.36 -15.75
CA GLN A 8 -12.29 -1.37 -15.71
C GLN A 8 -10.96 -0.91 -16.33
N GLN A 9 -10.94 0.18 -17.09
CA GLN A 9 -9.72 0.76 -17.67
C GLN A 9 -9.16 1.91 -16.83
N LEU A 10 -9.80 2.25 -15.70
CA LEU A 10 -9.29 3.28 -14.81
C LEU A 10 -7.99 2.84 -14.12
N GLU A 11 -7.22 3.82 -13.68
CA GLU A 11 -6.06 3.56 -12.83
C GLU A 11 -6.47 2.90 -11.50
N PRO A 12 -5.61 2.07 -10.89
CA PRO A 12 -5.94 1.29 -9.68
C PRO A 12 -6.54 2.12 -8.54
N CYS A 13 -6.13 3.38 -8.42
CA CYS A 13 -6.58 4.29 -7.38
C CYS A 13 -8.07 4.70 -7.50
N PHE A 14 -8.60 4.76 -8.73
CA PHE A 14 -10.02 4.96 -8.95
C PHE A 14 -10.79 3.64 -8.83
N LEU A 15 -10.14 2.50 -9.11
CA LEU A 15 -10.75 1.18 -8.89
C LEU A 15 -11.00 0.92 -7.39
N GLU A 16 -10.12 1.37 -6.49
CA GLU A 16 -10.37 1.32 -5.04
C GLU A 16 -11.59 2.14 -4.62
N GLN A 17 -11.80 3.33 -5.23
CA GLN A 17 -13.00 4.13 -4.97
C GLN A 17 -14.26 3.44 -5.49
N ILE A 18 -14.16 2.72 -6.62
CA ILE A 18 -15.27 1.92 -7.17
C ILE A 18 -15.59 0.78 -6.20
N ASP A 19 -14.59 0.09 -5.67
CA ASP A 19 -14.77 -1.01 -4.71
C ASP A 19 -15.57 -0.54 -3.47
N GLN A 20 -15.19 0.61 -2.90
CA GLN A 20 -15.90 1.22 -1.76
C GLN A 20 -17.36 1.58 -2.05
N ILE A 21 -17.73 1.90 -3.29
CA ILE A 21 -19.13 2.18 -3.66
C ILE A 21 -19.98 0.90 -3.62
N TYR A 22 -19.37 -0.24 -3.89
CA TYR A 22 -20.08 -1.52 -3.99
C TYR A 22 -20.12 -2.30 -2.67
N ASP A 23 -19.19 -2.02 -1.75
CA ASP A 23 -19.13 -2.64 -0.40
C ASP A 23 -20.49 -2.61 0.31
N ASP A 24 -21.03 -3.80 0.61
CA ASP A 24 -22.32 -4.06 1.27
C ASP A 24 -23.59 -3.42 0.67
N ILE A 25 -23.46 -2.63 -0.40
CA ILE A 25 -24.56 -1.92 -1.05
C ILE A 25 -25.20 -2.80 -2.14
N PHE A 26 -24.45 -3.11 -3.19
CA PHE A 26 -24.91 -3.89 -4.34
C PHE A 26 -23.83 -4.89 -4.78
N PRO A 27 -24.15 -6.18 -5.04
CA PRO A 27 -23.14 -7.18 -5.38
C PRO A 27 -22.41 -6.84 -6.69
N MET A 28 -21.08 -6.64 -6.61
CA MET A 28 -20.26 -6.29 -7.77
C MET A 28 -20.30 -7.37 -8.86
N GLU A 29 -20.50 -8.63 -8.50
CA GLU A 29 -20.65 -9.73 -9.47
C GLU A 29 -21.85 -9.51 -10.39
N ILE A 30 -22.96 -8.99 -9.86
CA ILE A 30 -24.17 -8.71 -10.65
C ILE A 30 -23.95 -7.47 -11.50
N ARG A 31 -23.31 -6.43 -10.94
CA ARG A 31 -22.90 -5.25 -11.68
C ARG A 31 -22.03 -5.59 -12.89
N HIS A 32 -21.07 -6.50 -12.70
CA HIS A 32 -20.14 -6.94 -13.73
C HIS A 32 -20.83 -7.81 -14.78
N LEU A 33 -21.55 -8.86 -14.37
CA LEU A 33 -22.17 -9.83 -15.28
C LEU A 33 -23.28 -9.22 -16.13
N LEU A 34 -24.10 -8.36 -15.52
CA LEU A 34 -25.26 -7.76 -16.18
C LEU A 34 -25.00 -6.32 -16.62
N ALA A 35 -23.74 -5.91 -16.73
CA ALA A 35 -23.36 -4.51 -16.97
C ALA A 35 -24.14 -3.86 -18.12
N GLN A 36 -24.14 -4.48 -19.29
CA GLN A 36 -24.82 -3.94 -20.47
C GLN A 36 -26.33 -3.85 -20.28
N TRP A 37 -26.94 -4.83 -19.61
CA TRP A 37 -28.39 -4.79 -19.34
C TRP A 37 -28.73 -3.73 -18.31
N ILE A 38 -28.01 -3.69 -17.18
CA ILE A 38 -28.21 -2.70 -16.11
C ILE A 38 -28.10 -1.28 -16.67
N GLU A 39 -27.07 -1.00 -17.48
CA GLU A 39 -26.84 0.33 -18.06
C GLU A 39 -27.91 0.74 -19.10
N SER A 40 -28.64 -0.22 -19.66
CA SER A 40 -29.70 0.05 -20.64
C SER A 40 -31.07 0.40 -20.02
N GLN A 41 -31.22 0.25 -18.70
CA GLN A 41 -32.49 0.53 -18.01
C GLN A 41 -32.49 1.95 -17.41
N ASP A 42 -33.67 2.56 -17.34
CA ASP A 42 -33.87 3.86 -16.68
C ASP A 42 -34.19 3.68 -15.19
N TRP A 43 -33.12 3.51 -14.40
CA TRP A 43 -33.22 3.36 -12.95
C TRP A 43 -33.64 4.66 -12.24
N GLU A 44 -33.44 5.83 -12.85
CA GLU A 44 -33.85 7.11 -12.27
C GLU A 44 -35.37 7.26 -12.30
N SER A 45 -36.01 6.95 -13.43
CA SER A 45 -37.47 6.92 -13.49
C SER A 45 -38.06 5.81 -12.61
N ALA A 46 -37.36 4.68 -12.47
CA ALA A 46 -37.83 3.54 -11.71
C ALA A 46 -37.91 3.79 -10.19
N TYR A 47 -36.98 4.54 -9.59
CA TYR A 47 -37.07 4.81 -8.14
C TYR A 47 -38.25 5.74 -7.78
N SER A 48 -38.86 6.41 -8.77
CA SER A 48 -40.05 7.25 -8.58
C SER A 48 -41.36 6.53 -8.94
N ASN A 49 -41.31 5.30 -9.46
CA ASN A 49 -42.49 4.54 -9.89
C ASN A 49 -42.40 3.07 -9.45
N GLU A 50 -43.21 2.70 -8.46
CA GLU A 50 -43.21 1.37 -7.85
C GLU A 50 -43.47 0.24 -8.85
N SER A 51 -44.39 0.44 -9.80
CA SER A 51 -44.71 -0.59 -10.81
C SER A 51 -43.53 -0.87 -11.73
N THR A 52 -42.81 0.18 -12.14
CA THR A 52 -41.59 0.09 -12.93
C THR A 52 -40.47 -0.58 -12.14
N ALA A 53 -40.29 -0.22 -10.86
CA ALA A 53 -39.28 -0.82 -10.01
C ALA A 53 -39.52 -2.33 -9.77
N VAL A 54 -40.77 -2.74 -9.54
CA VAL A 54 -41.15 -4.16 -9.43
C VAL A 54 -40.81 -4.91 -10.72
N MET A 55 -41.18 -4.34 -11.87
CA MET A 55 -40.89 -4.94 -13.17
C MET A 55 -39.38 -5.08 -13.41
N LEU A 56 -38.59 -4.05 -13.14
CA LEU A 56 -37.13 -4.10 -13.31
C LEU A 56 -36.46 -5.08 -12.35
N LEU A 57 -36.91 -5.17 -11.10
CA LEU A 57 -36.43 -6.17 -10.15
C LEU A 57 -36.71 -7.59 -10.65
N HIS A 58 -37.92 -7.83 -11.18
CA HIS A 58 -38.25 -9.13 -11.77
C HIS A 58 -37.38 -9.46 -12.98
N ASN A 59 -37.18 -8.49 -13.88
CA ASN A 59 -36.31 -8.66 -15.04
C ASN A 59 -34.85 -8.90 -14.66
N LEU A 60 -34.36 -8.25 -13.60
CA LEU A 60 -33.02 -8.51 -13.05
C LEU A 60 -32.89 -9.98 -12.61
N PHE A 61 -33.90 -10.53 -11.93
CA PHE A 61 -33.89 -11.95 -11.53
C PHE A 61 -33.94 -12.90 -12.73
N ILE A 62 -34.73 -12.60 -13.76
CA ILE A 62 -34.75 -13.37 -15.01
C ILE A 62 -33.36 -13.39 -15.64
N LYS A 63 -32.72 -12.22 -15.77
CA LYS A 63 -31.38 -12.11 -16.36
C LYS A 63 -30.32 -12.87 -15.56
N LEU A 64 -30.41 -12.83 -14.23
CA LEU A 64 -29.54 -13.60 -13.35
C LEU A 64 -29.75 -15.11 -13.53
N ASP A 65 -31.00 -15.57 -13.65
CA ASP A 65 -31.31 -16.99 -13.87
C ASP A 65 -30.81 -17.48 -15.24
N GLU A 66 -31.01 -16.70 -16.31
CA GLU A 66 -30.47 -17.00 -17.65
C GLU A 66 -28.94 -17.15 -17.65
N HIS A 67 -28.23 -16.35 -16.85
CA HIS A 67 -26.78 -16.48 -16.68
C HIS A 67 -26.41 -17.70 -15.85
N LEU A 68 -27.14 -17.98 -14.78
CA LEU A 68 -26.93 -19.15 -13.93
C LEU A 68 -27.11 -20.45 -14.72
N GLU A 69 -28.11 -20.53 -15.59
CA GLU A 69 -28.33 -21.66 -16.49
C GLU A 69 -27.14 -21.86 -17.45
N ARG A 70 -26.65 -20.79 -18.08
CA ARG A 70 -25.47 -20.83 -18.95
C ARG A 70 -24.22 -21.33 -18.23
N VAL A 71 -23.90 -20.75 -17.07
CA VAL A 71 -22.72 -21.16 -16.28
C VAL A 71 -22.86 -22.59 -15.74
N SER A 72 -24.10 -23.05 -15.49
CA SER A 72 -24.35 -24.44 -15.07
C SER A 72 -23.96 -25.45 -16.15
N GLN A 73 -24.05 -25.08 -17.42
CA GLN A 73 -23.59 -25.92 -18.54
C GLN A 73 -22.05 -26.00 -18.59
N GLU A 74 -21.37 -24.93 -18.21
CA GLU A 74 -19.90 -24.84 -18.15
C GLU A 74 -19.27 -25.52 -16.92
N LYS A 75 -20.10 -26.01 -15.97
CA LYS A 75 -19.69 -26.73 -14.74
C LYS A 75 -18.77 -25.93 -13.79
N ASN A 76 -18.81 -24.61 -13.81
CA ASN A 76 -18.05 -23.77 -12.86
C ASN A 76 -18.74 -23.74 -11.48
N LEU A 77 -18.47 -24.73 -10.64
CA LEU A 77 -19.12 -24.91 -9.33
C LEU A 77 -18.99 -23.67 -8.41
N LEU A 78 -17.84 -23.01 -8.40
CA LEU A 78 -17.59 -21.83 -7.57
C LEU A 78 -18.47 -20.66 -8.02
N LEU A 79 -18.48 -20.35 -9.31
CA LEU A 79 -19.30 -19.27 -9.85
C LEU A 79 -20.79 -19.56 -9.66
N ILE A 80 -21.24 -20.79 -9.89
CA ILE A 80 -22.62 -21.21 -9.64
C ILE A 80 -23.01 -21.01 -8.17
N HIS A 81 -22.14 -21.42 -7.24
CA HIS A 81 -22.39 -21.24 -5.80
C HIS A 81 -22.52 -19.77 -5.43
N ASN A 82 -21.58 -18.94 -5.90
CA ASN A 82 -21.58 -17.50 -5.63
C ASN A 82 -22.82 -16.82 -6.19
N LEU A 83 -23.21 -17.10 -7.44
CA LEU A 83 -24.43 -16.51 -8.04
C LEU A 83 -25.70 -16.96 -7.33
N LYS A 84 -25.80 -18.22 -6.89
CA LYS A 84 -26.92 -18.69 -6.07
C LYS A 84 -26.99 -17.97 -4.72
N LYS A 85 -25.84 -17.72 -4.08
CA LYS A 85 -25.76 -16.98 -2.82
C LYS A 85 -26.20 -15.53 -3.03
N VAL A 86 -25.66 -14.85 -4.04
CA VAL A 86 -25.99 -13.46 -4.37
C VAL A 86 -27.47 -13.31 -4.72
N ARG A 87 -28.05 -14.23 -5.51
CA ARG A 87 -29.48 -14.25 -5.82
C ARG A 87 -30.34 -14.25 -4.55
N LYS A 88 -30.02 -15.12 -3.58
CA LYS A 88 -30.74 -15.20 -2.31
C LYS A 88 -30.63 -13.90 -1.50
N ILE A 89 -29.45 -13.29 -1.47
CA ILE A 89 -29.21 -12.01 -0.77
C ILE A 89 -30.06 -10.90 -1.42
N LEU A 90 -30.02 -10.76 -2.75
CA LEU A 90 -30.82 -9.77 -3.47
C LEU A 90 -32.31 -9.96 -3.23
N GLN A 91 -32.79 -11.21 -3.30
CA GLN A 91 -34.18 -11.53 -3.03
C GLN A 91 -34.58 -11.13 -1.60
N ALA A 92 -33.81 -11.53 -0.59
CA ALA A 92 -34.10 -11.20 0.80
C ALA A 92 -34.09 -9.68 1.07
N LYS A 93 -33.17 -8.93 0.44
CA LYS A 93 -32.98 -7.49 0.68
C LYS A 93 -34.00 -6.61 -0.05
N TYR A 94 -34.41 -6.98 -1.27
CA TYR A 94 -35.17 -6.08 -2.14
C TYR A 94 -36.57 -6.54 -2.53
N GLN A 95 -36.94 -7.80 -2.27
CA GLN A 95 -38.27 -8.31 -2.66
C GLN A 95 -39.42 -7.54 -1.98
N SER A 96 -39.24 -7.07 -0.74
CA SER A 96 -40.23 -6.30 0.00
C SER A 96 -40.21 -4.79 -0.32
N ASN A 97 -39.15 -4.29 -0.95
CA ASN A 97 -39.01 -2.88 -1.31
C ASN A 97 -38.26 -2.71 -2.64
N PRO A 98 -38.96 -2.86 -3.79
CA PRO A 98 -38.35 -2.74 -5.12
C PRO A 98 -37.86 -1.32 -5.45
N LEU A 99 -38.46 -0.29 -4.87
CA LEU A 99 -37.98 1.09 -5.04
C LEU A 99 -36.55 1.27 -4.53
N HIS A 100 -36.21 0.57 -3.44
CA HIS A 100 -34.87 0.64 -2.86
C HIS A 100 -33.79 0.08 -3.79
N ILE A 101 -34.05 -0.99 -4.55
CA ILE A 101 -33.05 -1.51 -5.50
C ILE A 101 -32.82 -0.52 -6.65
N ALA A 102 -33.89 0.13 -7.14
CA ALA A 102 -33.79 1.10 -8.21
C ALA A 102 -32.96 2.32 -7.77
N LEU A 103 -33.19 2.80 -6.55
CA LEU A 103 -32.39 3.86 -5.94
C LEU A 103 -30.91 3.45 -5.80
N VAL A 104 -30.65 2.24 -5.29
CA VAL A 104 -29.29 1.73 -5.10
C VAL A 104 -28.54 1.66 -6.43
N ILE A 105 -29.11 1.01 -7.44
CA ILE A 105 -28.46 0.88 -8.75
C ILE A 105 -28.28 2.26 -9.42
N SER A 106 -29.29 3.13 -9.34
CA SER A 106 -29.19 4.51 -9.84
C SER A 106 -28.02 5.27 -9.21
N ASN A 107 -27.89 5.20 -7.88
CA ASN A 107 -26.80 5.83 -7.14
C ASN A 107 -25.43 5.24 -7.53
N CYS A 108 -25.28 3.92 -7.59
CA CYS A 108 -24.03 3.27 -8.01
C CYS A 108 -23.61 3.73 -9.42
N LEU A 109 -24.53 3.73 -10.38
CA LEU A 109 -24.24 4.17 -11.75
C LEU A 109 -23.91 5.67 -11.82
N ARG A 110 -24.52 6.50 -10.97
CA ARG A 110 -24.20 7.94 -10.88
C ARG A 110 -22.82 8.17 -10.29
N GLU A 111 -22.46 7.48 -9.22
CA GLU A 111 -21.15 7.59 -8.59
C GLU A 111 -20.03 7.09 -9.51
N GLU A 112 -20.25 5.99 -10.24
CA GLU A 112 -19.34 5.56 -11.30
C GLU A 112 -19.11 6.64 -12.36
N ARG A 113 -20.18 7.29 -12.84
CA ARG A 113 -20.05 8.41 -13.80
C ARG A 113 -19.29 9.59 -13.19
N ARG A 114 -19.50 9.88 -11.91
CA ARG A 114 -18.75 10.92 -11.20
C ARG A 114 -17.26 10.59 -11.13
N ILE A 115 -16.90 9.34 -10.84
CA ILE A 115 -15.51 8.87 -10.81
C ILE A 115 -14.89 8.93 -12.22
N LEU A 116 -15.58 8.40 -13.24
CA LEU A 116 -15.14 8.48 -14.64
C LEU A 116 -14.90 9.92 -15.10
N ALA A 117 -15.81 10.84 -14.74
CA ALA A 117 -15.64 12.25 -15.02
C ALA A 117 -14.42 12.81 -14.29
N SER A 118 -14.24 12.51 -13.00
CA SER A 118 -13.08 12.96 -12.23
C SER A 118 -11.75 12.46 -12.78
N ALA A 119 -11.71 11.22 -13.29
CA ALA A 119 -10.53 10.66 -13.94
C ALA A 119 -10.23 11.31 -15.31
N SER A 120 -11.25 11.88 -15.95
CA SER A 120 -11.14 12.55 -17.25
C SER A 120 -10.86 14.05 -17.16
N MET A 121 -10.92 14.65 -15.96
CA MET A 121 -10.71 16.09 -15.79
C MET A 121 -9.24 16.44 -16.03
N PRO A 122 -8.93 17.36 -16.98
CA PRO A 122 -7.58 17.89 -17.12
C PRO A 122 -7.23 18.67 -15.86
N VAL A 123 -6.13 18.30 -15.24
CA VAL A 123 -5.65 18.80 -13.94
C VAL A 123 -5.73 20.33 -13.82
N GLN A 124 -6.72 20.87 -13.09
CA GLN A 124 -6.88 22.31 -12.90
C GLN A 124 -6.17 22.76 -11.61
N GLY A 125 -4.85 22.97 -11.75
CA GLY A 125 -4.06 23.74 -10.79
C GLY A 125 -3.30 22.92 -9.72
N PRO A 126 -2.53 23.60 -8.86
CA PRO A 126 -1.58 22.96 -7.93
C PRO A 126 -2.26 22.10 -6.85
N LEU A 127 -3.49 22.46 -6.46
CA LEU A 127 -4.24 21.82 -5.38
C LEU A 127 -4.78 20.44 -5.81
N GLU A 128 -5.31 20.35 -7.03
CA GLU A 128 -5.79 19.09 -7.60
C GLU A 128 -4.64 18.18 -8.05
N LYS A 129 -3.50 18.75 -8.46
CA LYS A 129 -2.23 18.00 -8.60
C LYS A 129 -1.84 17.30 -7.31
N SER A 130 -1.92 17.97 -6.15
CA SER A 130 -1.60 17.35 -4.85
C SER A 130 -2.58 16.22 -4.51
N LEU A 131 -3.87 16.38 -4.83
CA LEU A 131 -4.91 15.37 -4.58
C LEU A 131 -4.80 14.15 -5.51
N GLN A 132 -4.49 14.34 -6.81
CA GLN A 132 -4.21 13.23 -7.74
C GLN A 132 -2.84 12.60 -7.48
N ASN A 133 -1.81 13.40 -7.19
CA ASN A 133 -0.46 12.90 -6.87
C ASN A 133 -0.41 12.17 -5.53
N TYR A 134 -1.38 12.36 -4.63
CA TYR A 134 -1.44 11.58 -3.39
C TYR A 134 -1.70 10.09 -3.64
N LEU A 135 -2.18 9.71 -4.83
CA LEU A 135 -2.29 8.31 -5.23
C LEU A 135 -0.96 7.77 -5.79
N GLY A 136 0.15 8.48 -5.56
CA GLY A 136 1.13 8.05 -4.56
C GLY A 136 2.06 6.88 -4.89
N SER A 137 1.87 6.08 -5.95
CA SER A 137 2.72 4.91 -6.16
C SER A 137 4.21 5.25 -6.30
N GLU A 138 4.55 6.44 -6.81
CA GLU A 138 5.96 6.80 -7.01
C GLU A 138 6.61 7.50 -5.80
N ARG A 139 5.90 8.40 -5.11
CA ARG A 139 6.40 9.05 -3.89
C ARG A 139 6.50 8.07 -2.72
N GLN A 140 5.45 7.27 -2.50
CA GLN A 140 5.43 6.25 -1.45
C GLN A 140 6.53 5.21 -1.68
N ARG A 141 6.64 4.72 -2.92
CA ARG A 141 7.71 3.79 -3.30
C ARG A 141 9.09 4.40 -3.10
N LYS A 142 9.30 5.69 -3.37
CA LYS A 142 10.58 6.38 -3.09
C LYS A 142 10.89 6.41 -1.59
N ILE A 143 9.90 6.62 -0.73
CA ILE A 143 10.07 6.58 0.74
C ILE A 143 10.44 5.17 1.19
N GLU A 144 9.68 4.16 0.75
CA GLU A 144 9.91 2.76 1.10
C GLU A 144 11.27 2.25 0.63
N LEU A 145 11.68 2.64 -0.59
CA LEU A 145 12.95 2.24 -1.17
C LEU A 145 14.12 2.89 -0.40
N LYS A 146 14.05 4.20 -0.10
CA LYS A 146 15.03 4.86 0.77
C LYS A 146 15.06 4.29 2.19
N GLY A 147 13.89 4.03 2.78
CA GLY A 147 13.81 3.42 4.11
C GLY A 147 14.45 2.03 4.14
N SER A 148 14.25 1.24 3.10
CA SER A 148 14.88 -0.07 2.93
C SER A 148 16.40 0.02 2.74
N GLU A 149 16.89 0.99 1.95
CA GLU A 149 18.32 1.26 1.77
C GLU A 149 19.00 1.63 3.10
N ILE A 150 18.42 2.56 3.86
CA ILE A 150 18.91 2.98 5.17
C ILE A 150 18.93 1.79 6.14
N LYS A 151 17.86 0.98 6.17
CA LYS A 151 17.77 -0.21 7.02
C LYS A 151 18.87 -1.22 6.68
N ASN A 152 19.09 -1.50 5.40
CA ASN A 152 20.13 -2.42 4.95
C ASN A 152 21.53 -1.89 5.30
N SER A 153 21.78 -0.60 5.08
CA SER A 153 23.05 0.06 5.43
C SER A 153 23.32 -0.01 6.94
N THR A 154 22.28 0.17 7.76
CA THR A 154 22.34 0.05 9.22
C THR A 154 22.68 -1.38 9.65
N GLN A 155 22.04 -2.40 9.06
CA GLN A 155 22.34 -3.81 9.36
C GLN A 155 23.77 -4.20 8.98
N LEU A 156 24.26 -3.74 7.82
CA LEU A 156 25.65 -3.97 7.43
C LEU A 156 26.63 -3.29 8.38
N THR A 157 26.34 -2.05 8.78
CA THR A 157 27.16 -1.33 9.75
C THR A 157 27.14 -1.99 11.14
N GLU A 158 26.01 -2.58 11.55
CA GLU A 158 25.91 -3.38 12.77
C GLU A 158 26.81 -4.62 12.71
N GLN A 159 26.87 -5.31 11.56
CA GLN A 159 27.79 -6.42 11.35
C GLN A 159 29.26 -5.98 11.40
N ASP A 160 29.58 -4.83 10.80
CA ASP A 160 30.93 -4.25 10.87
C ASP A 160 31.34 -3.91 12.32
N VAL A 161 30.39 -3.45 13.15
CA VAL A 161 30.62 -3.19 14.59
C VAL A 161 30.92 -4.50 15.32
N LYS A 162 30.14 -5.57 15.11
CA LYS A 162 30.40 -6.88 15.73
C LYS A 162 31.78 -7.41 15.34
N TYR A 163 32.13 -7.32 14.06
CA TYR A 163 33.47 -7.69 13.61
C TYR A 163 34.58 -6.85 14.26
N LEU A 164 34.34 -5.55 14.47
CA LEU A 164 35.27 -4.67 15.16
C LEU A 164 35.40 -5.02 16.65
N GLU A 165 34.34 -5.50 17.30
CA GLU A 165 34.37 -6.03 18.66
C GLU A 165 35.26 -7.29 18.72
N ASP A 166 35.06 -8.24 17.81
CA ASP A 166 35.88 -9.47 17.73
C ASP A 166 37.38 -9.15 17.57
N LEU A 167 37.73 -8.20 16.69
CA LEU A 167 39.12 -7.75 16.50
C LEU A 167 39.71 -7.13 17.76
N GLN A 168 38.91 -6.37 18.52
CA GLN A 168 39.36 -5.79 19.78
C GLN A 168 39.55 -6.85 20.85
N GLU A 169 38.66 -7.84 20.95
CA GLU A 169 38.82 -8.97 21.87
C GLU A 169 40.07 -9.78 21.56
N GLU A 170 40.34 -10.07 20.28
CA GLU A 170 41.57 -10.76 19.87
C GLU A 170 42.82 -9.96 20.25
N PHE A 171 42.82 -8.64 19.98
CA PHE A 171 43.92 -7.76 20.36
C PHE A 171 44.13 -7.78 21.88
N ASP A 172 43.05 -7.62 22.65
CA ASP A 172 43.08 -7.59 24.12
C ASP A 172 43.65 -8.90 24.69
N PHE A 173 43.22 -10.04 24.13
CA PHE A 173 43.71 -11.36 24.52
C PHE A 173 45.20 -11.52 24.23
N ARG A 174 45.65 -11.17 23.02
CA ARG A 174 47.07 -11.26 22.63
C ARG A 174 47.94 -10.31 23.45
N PHE A 175 47.49 -9.07 23.64
CA PHE A 175 48.21 -8.08 24.43
C PHE A 175 48.40 -8.54 25.89
N LYS A 176 47.33 -9.04 26.53
CA LYS A 176 47.42 -9.62 27.89
C LYS A 176 48.37 -10.80 27.95
N THR A 177 48.36 -11.66 26.94
CA THR A 177 49.26 -12.82 26.84
C THR A 177 50.72 -12.38 26.77
N VAL A 178 51.02 -11.39 25.91
CA VAL A 178 52.36 -10.83 25.74
C VAL A 178 52.85 -10.15 27.02
N CYS A 179 52.04 -9.30 27.67
CA CYS A 179 52.40 -8.66 28.94
C CYS A 179 52.67 -9.66 30.08
N ASN A 180 51.97 -10.80 30.12
CA ASN A 180 52.22 -11.84 31.12
C ASN A 180 53.58 -12.54 30.93
N ILE A 181 54.10 -12.59 29.70
CA ILE A 181 55.41 -13.18 29.37
C ILE A 181 56.57 -12.22 29.70
N GLU A 182 56.33 -10.90 29.73
CA GLU A 182 57.34 -9.85 29.98
C GLU A 182 58.06 -9.94 31.34
N GLN A 183 57.68 -10.85 32.24
CA GLN A 183 58.40 -11.05 33.50
C GLN A 183 59.79 -11.69 33.35
N ASN A 184 60.14 -12.29 32.19
CA ASN A 184 61.39 -13.07 32.08
C ASN A 184 62.43 -12.62 31.03
N ASP A 185 62.12 -11.92 29.93
CA ASP A 185 63.16 -11.49 28.96
C ASP A 185 62.70 -10.40 27.96
N LYS A 186 63.07 -9.14 28.19
CA LYS A 186 62.55 -7.98 27.44
C LYS A 186 63.15 -7.77 26.04
N ASN A 187 64.19 -8.51 25.65
CA ASN A 187 64.95 -8.21 24.43
C ASN A 187 65.02 -9.36 23.41
N SER A 188 64.16 -10.38 23.57
CA SER A 188 64.06 -11.51 22.64
C SER A 188 63.58 -11.06 21.25
N PRO A 189 64.12 -11.62 20.15
CA PRO A 189 63.64 -11.35 18.78
C PRO A 189 62.16 -11.73 18.61
N VAL A 190 61.66 -12.71 19.38
CA VAL A 190 60.24 -13.11 19.39
C VAL A 190 59.36 -11.99 19.92
N MET A 191 59.81 -11.29 20.97
CA MET A 191 59.06 -10.17 21.57
C MET A 191 58.92 -8.99 20.60
N LYS A 192 59.98 -8.69 19.84
CA LYS A 192 59.94 -7.65 18.80
C LYS A 192 58.95 -7.99 17.69
N GLN A 193 58.86 -9.27 17.31
CA GLN A 193 57.90 -9.74 16.31
C GLN A 193 56.45 -9.60 16.81
N GLU A 194 56.17 -10.02 18.05
CA GLU A 194 54.84 -9.88 18.66
C GLU A 194 54.41 -8.40 18.77
N MET A 195 55.33 -7.50 19.14
CA MET A 195 55.05 -6.07 19.15
C MET A 195 54.67 -5.51 17.78
N LEU A 196 55.33 -5.97 16.70
CA LEU A 196 54.97 -5.57 15.34
C LEU A 196 53.58 -6.07 14.95
N MET A 197 53.23 -7.31 15.31
CA MET A 197 51.90 -7.86 15.04
C MET A 197 50.81 -7.11 15.82
N LEU A 198 51.04 -6.80 17.11
CA LEU A 198 50.12 -5.98 17.90
C LEU A 198 49.93 -4.59 17.29
N GLN A 199 51.00 -3.96 16.78
CA GLN A 199 50.90 -2.67 16.12
C GLN A 199 50.06 -2.75 14.82
N GLU A 200 50.20 -3.83 14.04
CA GLU A 200 49.41 -4.06 12.83
C GLU A 200 47.92 -4.26 13.15
N MET A 201 47.62 -5.03 14.21
CA MET A 201 46.24 -5.19 14.70
C MET A 201 45.66 -3.85 15.14
N LEU A 202 46.42 -3.03 15.86
CA LEU A 202 45.97 -1.72 16.33
C LEU A 202 45.69 -0.75 15.17
N ASN A 203 46.54 -0.75 14.14
CA ASN A 203 46.31 0.00 12.91
C ASN A 203 45.03 -0.47 12.18
N THR A 204 44.79 -1.78 12.15
CA THR A 204 43.57 -2.36 11.56
C THR A 204 42.32 -1.94 12.33
N ILE A 205 42.36 -1.99 13.66
CA ILE A 205 41.27 -1.55 14.54
C ILE A 205 40.99 -0.05 14.35
N ASP A 206 42.03 0.79 14.30
CA ASP A 206 41.88 2.24 14.06
C ASP A 206 41.23 2.53 12.70
N TYR A 207 41.68 1.85 11.64
CA TYR A 207 41.08 1.95 10.32
C TYR A 207 39.60 1.55 10.35
N LYS A 208 39.27 0.41 10.96
CA LYS A 208 37.89 -0.08 11.05
C LYS A 208 36.99 0.81 11.89
N ARG A 209 37.49 1.39 12.99
CA ARG A 209 36.77 2.40 13.78
C ARG A 209 36.39 3.60 12.91
N LYS A 210 37.34 4.14 12.14
CA LYS A 210 37.10 5.27 11.24
C LYS A 210 36.10 4.92 10.12
N GLU A 211 36.20 3.72 9.57
CA GLU A 211 35.28 3.21 8.55
C GLU A 211 33.84 3.14 9.08
N VAL A 212 33.64 2.50 10.24
CA VAL A 212 32.33 2.38 10.90
C VAL A 212 31.75 3.75 11.24
N LEU A 213 32.56 4.66 11.83
CA LEU A 213 32.12 6.02 12.15
C LEU A 213 31.67 6.79 10.89
N SER A 214 32.37 6.63 9.77
CA SER A 214 32.00 7.23 8.50
C SER A 214 30.66 6.71 7.98
N LYS A 215 30.44 5.38 8.04
CA LYS A 215 29.17 4.75 7.67
C LYS A 215 28.01 5.22 8.55
N MET A 216 28.21 5.25 9.87
CA MET A 216 27.21 5.77 10.82
C MET A 216 26.86 7.23 10.54
N ALA A 217 27.86 8.08 10.27
CA ALA A 217 27.61 9.48 9.93
C ALA A 217 26.83 9.64 8.61
N GLN A 218 27.07 8.78 7.63
CA GLN A 218 26.29 8.76 6.38
C GLN A 218 24.84 8.33 6.62
N ILE A 219 24.62 7.26 7.38
CA ILE A 219 23.27 6.80 7.75
C ILE A 219 22.49 7.91 8.46
N LEU A 220 23.11 8.61 9.42
CA LEU A 220 22.47 9.72 10.12
C LEU A 220 22.07 10.85 9.17
N ARG A 221 22.92 11.20 8.18
CA ARG A 221 22.58 12.20 7.15
C ARG A 221 21.40 11.77 6.28
N GLU A 222 21.35 10.49 5.91
CA GLU A 222 20.28 9.93 5.09
C GLU A 222 18.94 9.89 5.84
N VAL A 223 18.97 9.49 7.11
CA VAL A 223 17.81 9.52 8.01
C VAL A 223 17.30 10.94 8.18
N ASP A 224 18.18 11.90 8.47
CA ASP A 224 17.79 13.31 8.62
C ASP A 224 17.15 13.85 7.35
N ALA A 225 17.73 13.55 6.18
CA ALA A 225 17.17 13.95 4.89
C ALA A 225 15.81 13.29 4.61
N LEU A 226 15.61 12.02 4.99
CA LEU A 226 14.33 11.33 4.81
C LEU A 226 13.24 11.93 5.72
N VAL A 227 13.57 12.17 6.98
CA VAL A 227 12.63 12.73 7.95
C VAL A 227 12.27 14.17 7.58
N ASN A 228 13.26 15.04 7.42
CA ASN A 228 13.02 16.48 7.31
C ASN A 228 12.51 16.90 5.93
N ASN A 229 12.97 16.25 4.85
CA ASN A 229 12.63 16.69 3.50
C ASN A 229 11.50 15.86 2.86
N VAL A 230 11.12 14.73 3.46
CA VAL A 230 10.12 13.83 2.85
C VAL A 230 8.98 13.53 3.81
N LEU A 231 9.26 12.94 4.98
CA LEU A 231 8.19 12.54 5.90
C LEU A 231 7.45 13.74 6.51
N LEU A 232 8.15 14.84 6.81
CA LEU A 232 7.49 16.06 7.28
C LEU A 232 6.56 16.67 6.23
N GLU A 233 6.96 16.69 4.96
CA GLU A 233 6.11 17.18 3.87
C GLU A 233 4.87 16.29 3.71
N GLU A 234 5.04 14.96 3.70
CA GLU A 234 3.92 14.02 3.60
C GLU A 234 2.96 14.10 4.79
N LEU A 235 3.47 14.36 5.99
CA LEU A 235 2.65 14.60 7.19
C LEU A 235 1.83 15.90 7.07
N LEU A 236 2.42 16.97 6.55
CA LEU A 236 1.71 18.23 6.31
C LEU A 236 0.61 18.06 5.27
N ASP A 237 0.92 17.38 4.18
CA ASP A 237 -0.02 17.03 3.13
C ASP A 237 -1.16 16.16 3.69
N TRP A 238 -0.84 15.21 4.58
CA TRP A 238 -1.85 14.35 5.22
C TRP A 238 -2.77 15.15 6.14
N LYS A 239 -2.22 16.05 6.97
CA LYS A 239 -3.03 16.96 7.80
C LYS A 239 -3.96 17.80 6.95
N ARG A 240 -3.50 18.27 5.78
CA ARG A 240 -4.34 19.05 4.86
C ARG A 240 -5.48 18.22 4.29
N ARG A 241 -5.22 16.97 3.89
CA ARG A 241 -6.28 16.04 3.44
C ARG A 241 -7.28 15.75 4.54
N GLN A 242 -6.83 15.56 5.77
CA GLN A 242 -7.71 15.35 6.91
C GLN A 242 -8.65 16.56 7.14
N GLN A 243 -8.14 17.80 7.04
CA GLN A 243 -8.97 19.00 7.13
C GLN A 243 -10.07 19.02 6.06
N ILE A 244 -9.74 18.63 4.83
CA ILE A 244 -10.68 18.57 3.71
C ILE A 244 -11.73 17.48 3.94
N ALA A 245 -11.33 16.30 4.42
CA ALA A 245 -12.25 15.23 4.76
C ALA A 245 -13.25 15.66 5.86
N CYS A 246 -12.79 16.39 6.88
CA CYS A 246 -13.65 16.88 7.97
C CYS A 246 -14.73 17.88 7.51
N ILE A 247 -14.56 18.54 6.36
CA ILE A 247 -15.55 19.48 5.80
C ILE A 247 -16.41 18.83 4.70
N GLY A 248 -16.41 17.49 4.60
CA GLY A 248 -17.22 16.73 3.64
C GLY A 248 -16.52 16.44 2.32
N GLY A 249 -15.20 16.66 2.23
CA GLY A 249 -14.39 16.18 1.12
C GLY A 249 -14.12 14.67 1.19
N PRO A 250 -13.48 14.09 0.16
CA PRO A 250 -13.22 12.65 0.10
C PRO A 250 -12.31 12.18 1.26
N LEU A 251 -12.70 11.08 1.91
CA LEU A 251 -11.85 10.37 2.86
C LEU A 251 -10.69 9.71 2.09
N HIS A 252 -9.48 10.01 2.52
CA HIS A 252 -8.27 9.38 1.99
C HIS A 252 -7.64 8.49 3.08
N SER A 253 -6.64 7.69 2.69
CA SER A 253 -5.94 6.70 3.52
C SER A 253 -5.63 7.16 4.96
N GLY A 254 -5.74 6.20 5.88
CA GLY A 254 -5.47 6.39 7.30
C GLY A 254 -4.02 6.73 7.61
N LEU A 255 -3.72 6.89 8.90
CA LEU A 255 -2.39 7.22 9.41
C LEU A 255 -1.42 6.02 9.35
N ASP A 256 -1.91 4.81 9.07
CA ASP A 256 -1.15 3.57 9.22
C ASP A 256 0.14 3.55 8.40
N GLN A 257 0.11 4.07 7.17
CA GLN A 257 1.28 4.11 6.31
C GLN A 257 2.34 5.11 6.80
N LEU A 258 1.92 6.30 7.22
CA LEU A 258 2.81 7.29 7.83
C LEU A 258 3.37 6.84 9.17
N GLN A 259 2.62 6.03 9.92
CA GLN A 259 3.08 5.43 11.17
C GLN A 259 4.09 4.30 10.94
N ASN A 260 3.97 3.59 9.81
CA ASN A 260 4.87 2.51 9.45
C ASN A 260 6.23 3.00 8.92
N TRP A 261 6.25 4.16 8.25
CA TRP A 261 7.49 4.81 7.82
C TRP A 261 8.23 5.49 8.98
#